data_AF-A0A6V7L8D4-F1
#
_entry.id   AF-A0A6V7L8D4-F1
#
_cell.length_a   1.000
_cell.length_b   1.000
_cell.length_c   1.000
_cell.angle_alpha   90.00
_cell.angle_beta   90.00
_cell.angle_gamma   90.00
#
_symmetry.space_group_name_H-M   'P 1'
#
loop_
_entity.id
_entity.type
_entity.pdbx_description
1 polymer ?
#
loop_
_entity_poly.entity_id
_entity_poly.type
_entity_poly.pdbx_seq_one_letter_code
_entity_poly.pdbx_strand_id
1 'polypeptide(L)' 'KISERVIQSRVEAAIGNSLEDNQYGFRQGRSTIDAINQVVNTSKVAIAGTRWEGGTKEYLLAALDVRNAFNSARWDAIS' A
#
# COMPACT_ATOMS: atom_id res chain seq x y z
N LYS A 1 -9.87 -24.32 6.23
CA LYS A 1 -9.72 -23.35 7.35
C LYS A 1 -8.53 -23.61 8.29
N ILE A 2 -8.34 -24.77 8.95
CA ILE A 2 -7.13 -24.97 9.80
C ILE A 2 -5.86 -24.97 8.94
N SER A 3 -5.84 -25.70 7.83
CA SER A 3 -4.69 -25.74 6.92
C SER A 3 -4.34 -24.37 6.34
N GLU A 4 -5.36 -23.57 5.99
CA GLU A 4 -5.18 -22.18 5.52
C GLU A 4 -4.46 -21.32 6.57
N ARG A 5 -4.86 -21.43 7.84
CA ARG A 5 -4.19 -20.69 8.94
C ARG A 5 -2.73 -21.12 9.10
N VAL A 6 -2.45 -22.41 9.00
CA VAL A 6 -1.07 -22.92 9.06
C VAL A 6 -0.23 -22.38 7.90
N ILE A 7 -0.78 -22.37 6.68
CA ILE A 7 -0.13 -21.81 5.50
C ILE A 7 0.09 -20.31 5.67
N GLN A 8 -0.94 -19.57 6.10
CA GLN A 8 -0.87 -18.13 6.33
C GLN A 8 0.28 -17.79 7.31
N SER A 9 0.34 -18.44 8.47
CA SER A 9 1.40 -18.16 9.45
C SER A 9 2.80 -18.45 8.90
N ARG A 10 2.94 -19.48 8.05
CA ARG A 10 4.23 -19.78 7.40
C ARG A 10 4.61 -18.75 6.35
N VAL A 11 3.64 -18.31 5.54
CA VAL A 11 3.84 -17.27 4.53
C VAL A 11 4.20 -15.94 5.20
N GLU A 12 3.49 -15.55 6.26
CA GLU A 12 3.79 -14.35 7.05
C GLU A 12 5.21 -14.41 7.63
N ALA A 13 5.62 -15.55 8.17
CA ALA A 13 6.97 -15.75 8.69
C ALA A 13 8.05 -15.68 7.59
N ALA A 14 7.76 -16.20 6.39
CA ALA A 14 8.70 -16.17 5.26
C ALA A 14 8.84 -14.77 4.65
N ILE A 15 7.76 -14.00 4.59
CA ILE A 15 7.76 -12.60 4.15
C ILE A 15 8.47 -11.72 5.19
N GLY A 16 8.26 -11.97 6.49
CA GLY A 16 8.90 -11.21 7.57
C GLY A 16 8.68 -9.69 7.42
N ASN A 17 9.78 -8.94 7.40
CA ASN A 17 9.76 -7.47 7.22
C ASN A 17 10.03 -7.03 5.78
N SER A 18 9.87 -7.91 4.78
CA SER A 18 10.16 -7.58 3.38
C SER A 18 9.10 -6.70 2.70
N LEU A 19 8.00 -6.38 3.39
CA LEU A 19 6.94 -5.53 2.88
C LEU A 19 7.32 -4.06 3.06
N GLU A 20 7.04 -3.26 2.03
CA GLU A 20 7.22 -1.81 2.07
C GLU A 20 6.36 -1.18 3.17
N ASP A 21 6.84 -0.07 3.74
CA ASP A 21 6.15 0.60 4.84
C ASP A 21 4.78 1.16 4.44
N ASN A 22 4.64 1.58 3.18
CA ASN A 22 3.40 2.09 2.61
C ASN A 22 2.46 0.98 2.10
N GLN A 23 2.70 -0.29 2.43
CA GLN A 23 1.77 -1.39 2.19
C GLN A 23 0.92 -1.66 3.44
N TYR A 24 -0.39 -1.41 3.31
CA TYR A 24 -1.35 -1.47 4.42
C TYR A 24 -2.37 -2.61 4.30
N GLY A 25 -2.57 -3.16 3.10
CA GLY A 25 -3.56 -4.21 2.86
C GLY A 25 -3.16 -5.54 3.51
N PHE A 26 -4.12 -6.23 4.14
CA PHE A 26 -3.98 -7.58 4.70
C PHE A 26 -2.77 -7.78 5.63
N ARG A 27 -2.33 -6.73 6.32
CA ARG A 27 -1.13 -6.74 7.18
C ARG A 27 -1.51 -6.52 8.64
N GLN A 28 -0.94 -7.34 9.52
CA GLN A 28 -1.14 -7.18 10.97
C GLN A 28 -0.61 -5.81 11.43
N GLY A 29 -1.41 -5.11 12.24
CA GLY A 29 -1.04 -3.80 12.78
C GLY A 29 -1.09 -2.64 11.78
N ARG A 30 -1.59 -2.87 10.56
CA ARG A 30 -1.90 -1.82 9.57
C ARG A 30 -3.38 -1.86 9.23
N SER A 31 -3.95 -0.69 8.94
CA SER A 31 -5.37 -0.54 8.63
C SER A 31 -5.59 0.38 7.43
N THR A 32 -6.79 0.37 6.87
CA THR A 32 -7.20 1.34 5.85
C THR A 32 -7.14 2.77 6.36
N ILE A 33 -7.34 3.00 7.67
CA ILE A 33 -7.22 4.32 8.29
C ILE A 33 -5.77 4.81 8.20
N ASP A 34 -4.80 3.93 8.46
CA ASP A 34 -3.37 4.28 8.34
C ASP A 34 -3.01 4.66 6.90
N ALA A 35 -3.53 3.93 5.91
CA ALA A 35 -3.33 4.23 4.49
C ALA A 35 -3.90 5.60 4.12
N ILE A 36 -5.13 5.92 4.55
CA ILE A 36 -5.77 7.22 4.29
C ILE A 36 -4.97 8.34 4.96
N ASN A 37 -4.57 8.15 6.22
CA ASN A 37 -3.78 9.14 6.95
C ASN A 37 -2.45 9.42 6.23
N GLN A 38 -1.78 8.40 5.71
CA GLN A 38 -0.55 8.56 4.94
C GLN A 38 -0.74 9.43 3.71
N VAL A 39 -1.80 9.17 2.91
CA VAL A 39 -2.11 9.97 1.71
C VAL A 39 -2.42 11.42 2.11
N VAL A 40 -3.28 11.63 3.10
CA VAL A 40 -3.68 12.98 3.57
C VAL A 40 -2.47 13.77 4.07
N ASN A 41 -1.60 13.15 4.86
CA ASN A 41 -0.40 13.82 5.38
C ASN A 41 0.59 14.15 4.24
N THR A 42 0.76 13.23 3.29
CA THR A 42 1.58 13.47 2.10
C THR A 42 1.05 14.65 1.28
N SER A 43 -0.26 14.69 1.04
CA SER A 43 -0.90 15.81 0.31
C SER A 43 -0.71 17.14 1.02
N LYS A 44 -0.86 17.19 2.35
CA LYS A 44 -0.64 18.40 3.15
C LYS A 44 0.79 18.93 3.00
N VAL A 45 1.78 18.04 3.01
CA VAL A 45 3.19 18.40 2.81
C VAL A 45 3.45 18.86 1.38
N ALA A 46 2.86 18.18 0.39
CA ALA A 46 3.06 18.49 -1.03
C ALA A 46 2.56 19.90 -1.40
N ILE A 47 1.43 20.33 -0.83
CA ILE A 47 0.86 21.66 -1.07
C ILE A 47 1.45 22.76 -0.16
N ALA A 48 2.33 22.40 0.79
CA ALA A 48 2.88 23.36 1.73
C ALA A 48 3.86 24.35 1.05
N GLY A 49 3.78 25.61 1.48
CA GLY A 49 4.62 26.70 0.96
C GLY A 49 4.18 27.19 -0.42
N THR A 50 5.00 28.04 -1.02
CA THR A 50 4.75 28.64 -2.34
C THR A 50 5.69 28.06 -3.39
N ARG A 51 5.28 28.12 -4.65
CA ARG A 51 6.13 27.87 -5.81
C ARG A 51 7.07 29.08 -6.00
N TRP A 52 8.18 28.86 -6.72
CA TRP A 52 8.99 29.97 -7.27
C TRP A 52 8.07 30.98 -7.97
N GLU A 53 8.28 32.27 -7.70
CA GLU A 53 7.43 33.41 -8.13
C GLU A 53 6.02 33.50 -7.49
N GLY A 54 5.79 32.81 -6.36
CA GLY A 54 4.62 33.07 -5.49
C GLY A 54 3.34 32.32 -5.87
N GLY A 55 3.41 31.35 -6.79
CA GLY A 55 2.27 30.49 -7.13
C GLY A 55 1.92 29.44 -6.05
N THR A 56 0.74 28.84 -6.16
CA THR A 56 0.32 27.71 -5.32
C THR A 56 0.89 26.40 -5.86
N LYS A 57 1.23 25.46 -4.96
CA LYS A 57 1.61 24.10 -5.34
C LYS A 57 0.36 23.24 -5.54
N GLU A 58 0.37 22.46 -6.60
CA GLU A 58 -0.69 21.49 -6.91
C GLU A 58 -0.14 20.07 -6.81
N TYR A 59 -0.99 19.11 -6.47
CA TYR A 59 -0.64 17.70 -6.42
C TYR A 59 -1.69 16.88 -7.16
N LEU A 60 -1.25 15.75 -7.75
CA LEU A 60 -2.12 14.79 -8.41
C LEU A 60 -2.15 13.50 -7.60
N LEU A 61 -3.35 12.99 -7.33
CA LEU A 61 -3.56 11.64 -6.83
C LEU A 61 -4.06 10.77 -7.98
N ALA A 62 -3.30 9.73 -8.33
CA ALA A 62 -3.71 8.72 -9.30
C ALA A 62 -4.17 7.47 -8.55
N ALA A 63 -5.44 7.09 -8.75
CA ALA A 63 -5.97 5.83 -8.24
C ALA A 63 -5.82 4.74 -9.32
N LEU A 64 -5.21 3.61 -8.96
CA LEU A 64 -5.00 2.46 -9.83
C LEU A 64 -5.66 1.23 -9.19
N ASP A 65 -6.32 0.42 -10.00
CA ASP A 65 -6.91 -0.85 -9.58
C ASP A 65 -6.51 -1.96 -10.56
N VAL A 66 -6.20 -3.14 -10.02
CA VAL A 66 -5.82 -4.31 -10.82
C VAL A 66 -7.03 -5.20 -11.01
N ARG A 67 -7.55 -5.22 -12.24
CA ARG A 67 -8.69 -6.06 -12.59
C ARG A 67 -8.39 -7.53 -12.28
N ASN A 68 -9.23 -8.10 -11.42
CA ASN A 68 -9.24 -9.54 -11.12
C ASN A 68 -7.91 -10.08 -10.55
N ALA A 69 -7.25 -9.32 -9.67
CA ALA A 69 -5.88 -9.52 -9.21
C ALA A 69 -5.49 -10.97 -8.82
N PHE A 70 -6.39 -11.71 -8.16
CA PHE A 70 -6.11 -13.11 -7.77
C PHE A 70 -6.14 -14.09 -8.94
N ASN A 71 -7.01 -13.85 -9.93
CA ASN A 71 -7.15 -14.73 -11.09
C ASN A 71 -6.19 -14.34 -12.23
N SER A 72 -5.68 -13.10 -12.24
CA SER A 72 -4.71 -12.62 -13.23
C SER A 72 -3.25 -12.79 -12.80
N ALA A 73 -3.01 -13.25 -11.57
CA ALA A 73 -1.68 -13.56 -11.07
C ALA A 73 -1.01 -14.69 -11.87
N ARG A 74 0.24 -14.48 -12.30
CA ARG A 74 1.03 -15.49 -13.02
C ARG A 74 1.71 -16.43 -12.04
N TRP A 75 1.33 -17.71 -12.05
CA TRP A 75 1.87 -18.72 -11.14
C TRP A 75 3.38 -18.92 -11.28
N ASP A 76 3.91 -18.90 -12.50
CA ASP A 76 5.36 -19.07 -12.75
C ASP A 76 6.22 -17.95 -12.13
N ALA A 77 5.62 -16.81 -11.79
CA ALA A 77 6.31 -15.70 -11.11
C ALA A 77 6.17 -15.75 -9.59
N ILE A 78 5.30 -16.63 -9.07
CA ILE A 78 5.03 -16.82 -7.64
C ILE A 78 5.67 -18.11 -7.13
N SER A 79 5.80 -19.13 -8.00
CA SER A 79 6.36 -20.45 -7.71
C SER A 79 7.85 -20.45 -7.43
#